data_AF-A0A935LC92-F1
#
_entry.id   AF-A0A935LC92-F1
#
_cell.length_a   1.000
_cell.length_b   1.000
_cell.length_c   1.000
_cell.angle_alpha   90.00
_cell.angle_beta   90.00
_cell.angle_gamma   90.00
#
_symmetry.space_group_name_H-M   'P 1'
#
loop_
_entity.id
_entity.type
_entity.pdbx_description
1 polymer ?
#
loop_
_entity_poly.entity_id
_entity_poly.type
_entity_poly.pdbx_seq_one_letter_code
_entity_poly.pdbx_strand_id
1 'polypeptide(L)'
;MYDEATKEPIEGAYVVALYYERISSPAALTQRCKRAKGMYTGKDGTFHFPVEKLDGLNPAMVTAIKPGYFSLWEILPPDDVWKKQGKAAYTGRDLPLQKQDLQKPSWQMGAGDVYCTGAEWREDVEAAVEFLRIRLSEEKRLGGGKQGIQATKEMIEDLQSLPARKGGK
;
A
#
# COMPACT_ATOMS: atom_id res chain seq x y z
N MET A 1 4.41 12.95 0.16
CA MET A 1 3.11 12.74 -0.52
C MET A 1 2.39 14.07 -0.61
N TYR A 2 1.77 14.36 -1.76
CA TYR A 2 1.24 15.70 -2.05
C TYR A 2 0.03 15.65 -2.98
N ASP A 3 -0.76 16.73 -3.00
CA ASP A 3 -1.87 16.92 -3.94
C ASP A 3 -1.31 17.33 -5.31
N GLU A 4 -1.60 16.57 -6.36
CA GLU A 4 -1.00 16.81 -7.66
C GLU A 4 -1.35 18.19 -8.23
N ALA A 5 -2.53 18.73 -7.93
CA ALA A 5 -2.99 20.01 -8.46
C ALA A 5 -2.39 21.19 -7.69
N THR A 6 -2.39 21.13 -6.35
CA THR A 6 -1.91 22.25 -5.52
C THR A 6 -0.42 22.16 -5.17
N LYS A 7 0.19 20.98 -5.33
CA LYS A 7 1.53 20.63 -4.86
C LYS A 7 1.72 20.75 -3.35
N GLU A 8 0.62 20.89 -2.59
CA GLU A 8 0.66 20.97 -1.13
C GLU A 8 0.78 19.57 -0.51
N PRO A 9 1.42 19.44 0.67
CA PRO A 9 1.48 18.19 1.39
C PRO A 9 0.08 17.73 1.80
N ILE A 10 -0.14 16.41 1.77
CA ILE A 10 -1.39 15.81 2.22
C ILE A 10 -1.19 15.18 3.59
N GLU A 11 -1.86 15.71 4.61
CA GLU A 11 -1.92 15.12 5.94
C GLU A 11 -2.91 13.95 6.02
N GLY A 12 -2.60 12.93 6.80
CA GLY A 12 -3.55 11.89 7.19
C GLY A 12 -4.04 11.00 6.05
N ALA A 13 -3.32 10.89 4.93
CA ALA A 13 -3.47 9.69 4.10
C ALA A 13 -2.79 8.51 4.78
N TYR A 14 -3.35 7.33 4.54
CA TYR A 14 -2.76 6.08 4.97
C TYR A 14 -1.82 5.55 3.88
N VAL A 15 -0.56 5.35 4.24
CA VAL A 15 0.46 4.78 3.35
C VAL A 15 0.73 3.36 3.81
N VAL A 16 0.84 2.44 2.86
CA VAL A 16 1.28 1.07 3.12
C VAL A 16 2.48 0.74 2.24
N ALA A 17 3.47 0.11 2.85
CA ALA A 17 4.67 -0.41 2.23
C ALA A 17 4.65 -1.93 2.29
N LEU A 18 4.80 -2.57 1.13
CA LEU A 18 4.83 -4.03 1.00
C LEU A 18 6.25 -4.49 0.75
N TYR A 19 6.62 -5.58 1.43
CA TYR A 19 7.90 -6.21 1.27
C TYR A 19 7.70 -7.61 0.73
N TYR A 20 8.36 -7.91 -0.39
CA TYR A 20 8.21 -9.16 -1.10
C TYR A 20 9.45 -10.00 -0.96
N GLU A 21 9.25 -11.30 -0.75
CA GLU A 21 10.26 -12.33 -0.85
C GLU A 21 10.26 -12.86 -2.29
N ARG A 22 11.46 -13.01 -2.89
CA ARG A 22 11.61 -13.69 -4.17
C ARG A 22 11.71 -15.19 -3.94
N ILE A 23 10.70 -15.93 -4.37
CA ILE A 23 10.71 -17.39 -4.33
C ILE A 23 11.21 -17.86 -5.70
N SER A 24 12.43 -18.36 -5.73
CA SER A 24 13.05 -18.92 -6.94
C SER A 24 13.06 -20.45 -6.85
N SER A 25 12.49 -21.09 -7.85
CA SER A 25 12.57 -22.54 -8.08
C SER A 25 13.03 -22.81 -9.52
N PRO A 26 13.50 -24.03 -9.86
CA PRO A 26 13.84 -24.36 -11.24
C PRO A 26 12.69 -24.18 -12.25
N ALA A 27 11.44 -24.16 -11.78
CA ALA A 27 10.25 -24.05 -12.62
C ALA A 27 9.63 -22.64 -12.65
N ALA A 28 9.94 -21.77 -11.69
CA ALA A 28 9.31 -20.44 -11.59
C ALA A 28 10.11 -19.47 -10.70
N LEU A 29 10.07 -18.19 -11.09
CA LEU A 29 10.38 -17.04 -10.24
C LEU A 29 9.05 -16.36 -9.88
N THR A 30 8.71 -16.29 -8.59
CA THR A 30 7.53 -15.56 -8.11
C THR A 30 7.89 -14.62 -6.96
N GLN A 31 7.08 -13.59 -6.77
CA GLN A 31 7.18 -12.66 -5.64
C GLN A 31 5.99 -12.89 -4.72
N ARG A 32 6.26 -13.03 -3.42
CA ARG A 32 5.21 -13.18 -2.40
C ARG A 32 5.36 -12.07 -1.37
N CYS A 33 4.28 -11.34 -1.10
CA CYS A 33 4.28 -10.38 0.00
C CYS A 33 4.49 -11.10 1.33
N LYS A 34 5.52 -10.69 2.07
CA LYS A 34 5.93 -11.27 3.36
C LYS A 34 5.61 -10.36 4.53
N ARG A 35 5.74 -9.05 4.32
CA ARG A 35 5.47 -8.01 5.32
C ARG A 35 4.71 -6.86 4.71
N ALA A 36 3.89 -6.21 5.51
CA ALA A 36 3.16 -5.01 5.15
C ALA A 36 3.23 -4.03 6.31
N LYS A 37 3.75 -2.83 6.08
CA LYS A 37 3.81 -1.80 7.12
C LYS A 37 2.95 -0.64 6.71
N GLY A 38 2.12 -0.16 7.62
CA GLY A 38 1.23 0.95 7.33
C GLY A 38 1.37 2.07 8.35
N MET A 39 1.20 3.30 7.89
CA MET A 39 1.20 4.48 8.75
C MET A 39 0.40 5.61 8.12
N TYR A 40 -0.06 6.54 8.96
CA TYR A 40 -0.62 7.80 8.50
C TYR A 40 0.49 8.83 8.26
N THR A 41 0.33 9.63 7.22
CA THR A 41 1.19 10.77 6.92
C THR A 41 1.06 11.89 7.96
N GLY A 42 2.17 12.56 8.25
CA GLY A 42 2.21 13.77 9.08
C GLY A 42 1.66 15.01 8.37
N LYS A 43 1.64 16.15 9.08
CA LYS A 43 1.19 17.46 8.56
C LYS A 43 1.95 17.93 7.31
N ASP A 44 3.20 17.51 7.19
CA ASP A 44 4.09 17.80 6.07
C ASP A 44 3.98 16.75 4.94
N GLY A 45 3.03 15.82 5.03
CA GLY A 45 2.83 14.77 4.03
C GLY A 45 3.96 13.74 3.98
N THR A 46 4.82 13.72 5.00
CA THR A 46 5.93 12.76 5.09
C THR A 46 5.46 11.43 5.67
N PHE A 47 6.14 10.37 5.24
CA PHE A 47 6.02 9.02 5.77
C PHE A 47 7.40 8.36 5.71
N HIS A 48 7.70 7.49 6.66
CA HIS A 48 8.97 6.79 6.70
C HIS A 48 8.80 5.39 7.28
N PHE A 49 9.02 4.39 6.44
CA PHE A 49 9.09 3.00 6.88
C PHE A 49 10.54 2.64 7.21
N PRO A 50 10.80 1.64 8.05
CA PRO A 50 12.16 1.10 8.19
C PRO A 50 12.56 0.37 6.90
N VAL A 51 13.81 0.53 6.45
CA VAL A 51 14.35 -0.35 5.40
C VAL A 51 14.73 -1.67 6.04
N GLU A 52 13.89 -2.67 5.85
CA GLU A 52 14.17 -4.03 6.30
C GLU A 52 14.96 -4.78 5.23
N LYS A 53 16.07 -5.41 5.62
CA LYS A 53 16.82 -6.29 4.72
C LYS A 53 16.11 -7.64 4.63
N LEU A 54 15.11 -7.73 3.76
CA LEU A 54 14.52 -9.01 3.36
C LEU A 54 15.22 -9.44 2.08
N ASP A 55 16.15 -10.40 2.18
CA ASP A 55 16.96 -10.92 1.06
C ASP A 55 17.60 -9.85 0.16
N GLY A 56 17.91 -8.67 0.72
CA GLY A 56 18.54 -7.55 0.01
C GLY A 56 17.59 -6.62 -0.75
N LEU A 57 16.27 -6.73 -0.54
CA LEU A 57 15.26 -5.88 -1.17
C LEU A 57 14.70 -4.86 -0.17
N ASN A 58 14.51 -3.61 -0.62
CA ASN A 58 13.81 -2.55 0.12
C ASN A 58 12.28 -2.70 -0.08
N PRO A 59 11.40 -1.82 0.49
CA PRO A 59 9.96 -1.94 0.26
C PRO A 59 9.71 -1.97 -1.25
N ALA A 60 9.23 -3.09 -1.78
CA ALA A 60 9.15 -3.27 -3.23
C ALA A 60 8.09 -2.32 -3.80
N MET A 61 7.04 -2.09 -3.02
CA MET A 61 5.88 -1.29 -3.38
C MET A 61 5.47 -0.40 -2.21
N VAL A 62 5.16 0.85 -2.52
CA VAL A 62 4.60 1.80 -1.56
C VAL A 62 3.39 2.45 -2.22
N THR A 63 2.25 2.42 -1.55
CA THR A 63 1.01 2.99 -2.06
C THR A 63 0.27 3.72 -0.95
N ALA A 64 -0.60 4.65 -1.31
CA ALA A 64 -1.34 5.47 -0.37
C ALA A 64 -2.81 5.52 -0.73
N ILE A 65 -3.63 5.69 0.30
CA ILE A 65 -5.07 5.90 0.17
C ILE A 65 -5.52 7.01 1.10
N LYS A 66 -6.41 7.87 0.58
CA LYS A 66 -7.07 8.90 1.35
C LYS A 66 -8.50 9.07 0.84
N PRO A 67 -9.51 9.10 1.72
CA PRO A 67 -10.87 9.42 1.32
C PRO A 67 -10.95 10.75 0.57
N GLY A 68 -11.67 10.77 -0.54
CA GLY A 68 -11.78 11.93 -1.42
C GLY A 68 -10.63 12.08 -2.42
N TYR A 69 -9.68 11.13 -2.48
CA TYR A 69 -8.56 11.15 -3.41
C TYR A 69 -8.42 9.83 -4.18
N PHE A 70 -7.74 9.88 -5.32
CA PHE A 70 -7.26 8.73 -6.09
C PHE A 70 -5.76 8.86 -6.38
N SER A 71 -5.09 7.74 -6.62
CA SER A 71 -3.69 7.66 -6.99
C SER A 71 -3.53 7.79 -8.50
N LEU A 72 -2.52 8.52 -8.95
CA LEU A 72 -2.38 8.82 -10.38
C LEU A 72 -1.73 7.72 -11.20
N TRP A 73 -0.74 7.02 -10.69
CA TRP A 73 -0.09 5.86 -11.33
C TRP A 73 0.75 5.18 -10.27
N GLU A 74 1.09 3.92 -10.49
CA GLU A 74 2.10 3.28 -9.66
C GLU A 74 3.45 3.96 -9.90
N ILE A 75 4.08 4.45 -8.84
CA ILE A 75 5.43 5.01 -8.92
C ILE A 75 6.40 3.90 -8.59
N LEU A 76 6.91 3.29 -9.66
CA LEU A 76 7.99 2.33 -9.58
C LEU A 76 9.30 3.11 -9.49
N PRO A 77 10.09 2.93 -8.42
CA PRO A 77 11.39 3.57 -8.36
C PRO A 77 12.32 2.94 -9.42
N PRO A 78 13.33 3.68 -9.90
CA PRO A 78 14.32 3.14 -10.83
C PRO A 78 15.02 1.86 -10.31
N ASP A 79 15.46 0.99 -11.22
CA ASP A 79 16.10 -0.31 -10.88
C ASP A 79 17.30 -0.17 -9.92
N ASP A 80 18.06 0.92 -10.03
CA ASP A 80 19.20 1.19 -9.16
C ASP A 80 18.76 1.57 -7.74
N VAL A 81 17.57 2.12 -7.55
CA VAL A 81 16.97 2.45 -6.25
C VAL A 81 16.47 1.19 -5.53
N TRP A 82 15.96 0.18 -6.24
CA TRP A 82 15.51 -1.09 -5.63
C TRP A 82 16.58 -1.83 -4.84
N LYS A 83 17.85 -1.66 -5.20
CA LYS A 83 18.98 -2.27 -4.49
C LYS A 83 19.54 -1.39 -3.37
N LYS A 84 19.13 -0.10 -3.30
CA LYS A 84 19.61 0.84 -2.29
C LYS A 84 18.98 0.55 -0.93
N GLN A 85 19.77 0.82 0.10
CA GLN A 85 19.44 0.62 1.51
C GLN A 85 19.46 1.97 2.25
N GLY A 86 18.80 2.05 3.40
CA GLY A 86 18.69 3.30 4.17
C GLY A 86 17.93 4.40 3.42
N LYS A 87 18.24 5.67 3.67
CA LYS A 87 17.48 6.83 3.12
C LYS A 87 17.37 6.80 1.59
N ALA A 88 18.41 6.33 0.90
CA ALA A 88 18.45 6.29 -0.56
C ALA A 88 17.46 5.28 -1.18
N ALA A 89 16.90 4.37 -0.37
CA ALA A 89 15.82 3.48 -0.80
C ALA A 89 14.50 4.22 -1.09
N TYR A 90 14.34 5.45 -0.58
CA TYR A 90 13.12 6.25 -0.70
C TYR A 90 13.17 7.31 -1.81
N THR A 91 14.29 7.44 -2.52
CA THR A 91 14.42 8.40 -3.62
C THR A 91 13.39 8.09 -4.72
N GLY A 92 12.65 9.12 -5.15
CA GLY A 92 11.66 8.97 -6.23
C GLY A 92 10.40 8.19 -5.83
N ARG A 93 10.05 8.17 -4.53
CA ARG A 93 8.83 7.53 -4.02
C ARG A 93 7.78 8.52 -3.54
N ASP A 94 7.84 9.77 -4.00
CA ASP A 94 6.79 10.74 -3.72
C ASP A 94 5.50 10.27 -4.35
N LEU A 95 4.43 10.15 -3.55
CA LEU A 95 3.12 9.72 -4.03
C LEU A 95 2.23 10.95 -4.31
N PRO A 96 1.92 11.27 -5.57
CA PRO A 96 0.92 12.27 -5.91
C PRO A 96 -0.48 11.65 -5.82
N LEU A 97 -1.39 12.38 -5.20
CA LEU A 97 -2.81 12.05 -5.19
C LEU A 97 -3.61 13.17 -5.84
N GLN A 98 -4.72 12.83 -6.50
CA GLN A 98 -5.69 13.79 -7.03
C GLN A 98 -7.02 13.67 -6.31
N LYS A 99 -7.73 14.78 -6.17
CA LYS A 99 -9.09 14.78 -5.62
C LYS A 99 -10.03 14.04 -6.54
N GLN A 100 -10.94 13.26 -5.94
CA GLN A 100 -12.02 12.59 -6.64
C GLN A 100 -13.00 13.60 -7.25
N ASP A 101 -13.38 13.37 -8.51
CA ASP A 101 -14.59 13.94 -9.08
C ASP A 101 -15.75 13.01 -8.78
N LEU A 102 -16.75 13.48 -8.02
CA LEU A 102 -17.90 12.66 -7.63
C LEU A 102 -18.85 12.38 -8.80
N GLN A 103 -18.80 13.18 -9.87
CA GLN A 103 -19.60 12.95 -11.09
C GLN A 103 -18.91 11.95 -12.01
N LYS A 104 -17.58 11.87 -11.94
CA LYS A 104 -16.77 10.91 -12.71
C LYS A 104 -15.66 10.30 -11.83
N PRO A 105 -16.03 9.41 -10.89
CA PRO A 105 -15.06 8.86 -9.94
C PRO A 105 -13.96 8.06 -10.63
N SER A 106 -12.74 8.21 -10.11
CA SER A 106 -11.63 7.33 -10.45
C SER A 106 -11.60 6.16 -9.47
N TRP A 107 -11.49 4.94 -9.98
CA TRP A 107 -11.43 3.73 -9.15
C TRP A 107 -10.00 3.34 -8.77
N GLN A 108 -9.00 4.15 -9.15
CA GLN A 108 -7.59 3.92 -8.88
C GLN A 108 -7.21 4.40 -7.46
N MET A 109 -7.76 3.75 -6.45
CA MET A 109 -7.59 4.11 -5.02
C MET A 109 -6.37 3.42 -4.41
N GLY A 110 -5.21 3.64 -5.03
CA GLY A 110 -3.97 2.93 -4.74
C GLY A 110 -3.78 1.70 -5.61
N ALA A 111 -2.62 1.07 -5.49
CA ALA A 111 -2.28 -0.07 -6.33
C ALA A 111 -2.82 -1.37 -5.71
N GLY A 112 -3.39 -2.24 -6.57
CA GLY A 112 -4.34 -3.28 -6.18
C GLY A 112 -3.79 -4.43 -5.33
N ASP A 113 -2.49 -4.44 -5.01
CA ASP A 113 -1.80 -5.60 -4.44
C ASP A 113 -1.46 -5.47 -2.94
N VAL A 114 -2.20 -4.64 -2.19
CA VAL A 114 -2.06 -4.56 -0.72
C VAL A 114 -2.49 -5.83 0.03
N TYR A 115 -2.96 -6.84 -0.70
CA TYR A 115 -3.42 -8.14 -0.19
C TYR A 115 -2.23 -9.05 0.18
N CYS A 116 -1.62 -8.79 1.35
CA CYS A 116 -0.42 -9.50 1.80
C CYS A 116 -0.72 -10.85 2.49
N THR A 117 -1.11 -11.87 1.73
CA THR A 117 -1.47 -13.19 2.28
C THR A 117 -0.28 -14.01 2.83
N GLY A 118 0.96 -13.58 2.59
CA GLY A 118 2.15 -14.17 3.20
C GLY A 118 2.57 -13.53 4.52
N ALA A 119 1.78 -12.58 5.06
CA ALA A 119 2.02 -11.97 6.35
C ALA A 119 2.05 -13.01 7.48
N GLU A 120 3.16 -13.05 8.23
CA GLU A 120 3.31 -13.93 9.39
C GLU A 120 2.91 -13.24 10.71
N TRP A 121 2.96 -11.91 10.75
CA TRP A 121 2.71 -11.12 11.94
C TRP A 121 1.38 -10.41 11.87
N ARG A 122 0.72 -10.29 13.02
CA ARG A 122 -0.60 -9.67 13.10
C ARG A 122 -0.59 -8.21 12.67
N GLU A 123 0.47 -7.48 12.97
CA GLU A 123 0.66 -6.08 12.60
C GLU A 123 0.71 -5.90 11.07
N ASP A 124 1.32 -6.85 10.35
CA ASP A 124 1.36 -6.84 8.88
C ASP A 124 -0.05 -7.01 8.30
N VAL A 125 -0.82 -7.94 8.86
CA VAL A 125 -2.23 -8.15 8.49
C VAL A 125 -3.06 -6.90 8.75
N GLU A 126 -2.87 -6.27 9.92
CA GLU A 126 -3.61 -5.08 10.32
C GLU A 126 -3.32 -3.89 9.39
N ALA A 127 -2.07 -3.76 8.92
CA ALA A 127 -1.72 -2.72 7.97
C ALA A 127 -2.47 -2.87 6.63
N ALA A 128 -2.50 -4.08 6.09
CA ALA A 128 -3.24 -4.37 4.86
C ALA A 128 -4.76 -4.19 5.04
N VAL A 129 -5.31 -4.66 6.17
CA VAL A 129 -6.74 -4.55 6.49
C VAL A 129 -7.16 -3.09 6.65
N GLU A 130 -6.35 -2.24 7.29
CA GLU A 130 -6.65 -0.82 7.43
C GLU A 130 -6.77 -0.12 6.07
N PHE A 131 -5.83 -0.40 5.16
CA PHE A 131 -5.90 0.10 3.77
C PHE A 131 -7.20 -0.33 3.09
N LEU A 132 -7.54 -1.61 3.16
CA LEU A 132 -8.73 -2.17 2.52
C LEU A 132 -10.02 -1.64 3.14
N ARG A 133 -10.04 -1.34 4.45
CA ARG A 133 -11.20 -0.69 5.10
C ARG A 133 -11.43 0.72 4.58
N ILE A 134 -10.36 1.50 4.43
CA ILE A 134 -10.44 2.84 3.82
C ILE A 134 -10.97 2.72 2.39
N ARG A 135 -10.43 1.78 1.60
CA ARG A 135 -10.88 1.50 0.24
C ARG A 135 -12.37 1.12 0.20
N LEU A 136 -12.79 0.20 1.05
CA LEU A 136 -14.19 -0.24 1.13
C LEU A 136 -15.14 0.92 1.48
N SER A 137 -14.74 1.80 2.40
CA SER A 137 -15.52 2.99 2.75
C SER A 137 -15.62 3.93 1.56
N GLU A 138 -14.53 4.14 0.83
CA GLU A 138 -14.49 5.03 -0.32
C GLU A 138 -15.27 4.47 -1.51
N GLU A 139 -15.17 3.16 -1.78
CA GLU A 139 -15.99 2.44 -2.76
C GLU A 139 -17.48 2.64 -2.46
N LYS A 140 -17.92 2.50 -1.21
CA LYS A 140 -19.30 2.76 -0.81
C LYS A 140 -19.69 4.21 -1.01
N ARG A 141 -18.83 5.16 -0.63
CA ARG A 141 -19.06 6.61 -0.75
C ARG A 141 -19.24 7.05 -2.20
N LEU A 142 -18.47 6.44 -3.12
CA LEU A 142 -18.47 6.74 -4.55
C LEU A 142 -19.54 5.97 -5.35
N GLY A 143 -20.32 5.09 -4.70
CA GLY A 143 -21.34 4.28 -5.38
C GLY A 143 -20.77 3.10 -6.18
N GLY A 144 -19.68 2.51 -5.69
CA GLY A 144 -19.04 1.35 -6.31
C GLY A 144 -19.97 0.15 -6.50
N GLY A 145 -19.70 -0.65 -7.52
CA GLY A 145 -20.51 -1.82 -7.86
C GLY A 145 -20.50 -2.87 -6.73
N LYS A 146 -21.61 -3.61 -6.59
CA LYS A 146 -21.77 -4.65 -5.57
C LYS A 146 -20.64 -5.68 -5.58
N GLN A 147 -20.17 -6.07 -6.76
CA GLN A 147 -19.08 -7.04 -6.93
C GLN A 147 -17.75 -6.53 -6.37
N GLY A 148 -17.37 -5.27 -6.65
CA GLY A 148 -16.13 -4.68 -6.14
C GLY A 148 -16.16 -4.54 -4.61
N ILE A 149 -17.28 -4.04 -4.07
CA ILE A 149 -17.49 -3.93 -2.62
C ILE A 149 -17.40 -5.31 -1.94
N GLN A 150 -17.96 -6.35 -2.57
CA GLN A 150 -17.92 -7.70 -2.02
C GLN A 150 -16.51 -8.29 -2.06
N ALA A 151 -15.79 -8.13 -3.18
CA ALA A 151 -14.40 -8.57 -3.29
C ALA A 151 -13.50 -7.91 -2.23
N THR A 152 -13.63 -6.60 -1.98
CA THR A 152 -12.86 -5.91 -0.93
C THR A 152 -13.20 -6.45 0.47
N LYS A 153 -14.45 -6.82 0.75
CA LYS A 153 -14.83 -7.45 2.03
C LYS A 153 -14.20 -8.83 2.20
N GLU A 154 -14.27 -9.66 1.16
CA GLU A 154 -13.67 -11.00 1.16
C GLU A 154 -12.16 -10.92 1.40
N MET A 155 -11.46 -9.98 0.76
CA MET A 155 -10.04 -9.74 1.02
C MET A 155 -9.76 -9.39 2.50
N ILE A 156 -10.62 -8.58 3.13
CA ILE A 156 -10.50 -8.25 4.55
C ILE A 156 -10.71 -9.49 5.42
N GLU A 157 -11.77 -10.26 5.15
CA GLU A 157 -12.11 -11.48 5.89
C GLU A 157 -10.99 -12.53 5.79
N ASP A 158 -10.48 -12.75 4.57
CA ASP A 158 -9.36 -13.64 4.29
C ASP A 158 -8.12 -13.26 5.10
N LEU A 159 -7.69 -11.99 5.01
CA LEU A 159 -6.53 -11.49 5.77
C LEU A 159 -6.74 -11.65 7.27
N GLN A 160 -7.94 -11.36 7.77
CA GLN A 160 -8.26 -11.50 9.19
C GLN A 160 -8.27 -12.95 9.66
N SER A 161 -8.53 -13.91 8.77
CA SER A 161 -8.52 -15.34 9.06
C SER A 161 -7.11 -15.97 9.09
N LEU A 162 -6.09 -15.24 8.62
CA LEU A 162 -4.73 -15.76 8.57
C LEU A 162 -4.22 -16.14 9.96
N PRO A 163 -3.52 -17.28 10.11
CA PRO A 163 -2.89 -17.69 11.36
C PRO A 163 -1.62 -16.84 11.60
N ALA A 164 -1.81 -15.55 11.93
CA ALA A 164 -0.75 -14.60 12.18
C ALA A 164 -0.35 -14.58 13.67
N ARG A 165 0.97 -14.53 13.93
CA ARG A 165 1.53 -14.49 15.28
C ARG A 165 1.36 -13.10 15.90
N LYS A 166 1.15 -13.06 17.22
CA LYS A 166 1.15 -11.80 17.99
C LYS A 166 2.58 -11.36 18.28
N GLY A 167 2.89 -10.09 17.98
CA GLY A 167 4.15 -9.41 18.32
C GLY A 167 5.28 -9.68 17.33
N GLY A 168 5.48 -8.77 16.38
CA GLY A 168 6.68 -8.68 15.56
C GLY A 168 7.48 -7.44 15.96
N LYS A 169 8.76 -7.60 16.34
CA LYS A 169 9.65 -6.45 16.58
C LYS A 169 10.14 -5.83 15.27
#